data_AF-A0A4S2KN23-F1
#
_entry.id   AF-A0A4S2KN23-F1
#
_cell.length_a   1.000
_cell.length_b   1.000
_cell.length_c   1.000
_cell.angle_alpha   90.00
_cell.angle_beta   90.00
_cell.angle_gamma   90.00
#
_symmetry.space_group_name_H-M   'P 1'
#
loop_
_entity.id
_entity.type
_entity.pdbx_description
1 polymer ?
#
loop_
_entity_poly.entity_id
_entity_poly.type
_entity_poly.pdbx_seq_one_letter_code
_entity_poly.pdbx_strand_id
1 'polypeptide(L)'
;MHQNQSELEVRGQLCAASKNMINSVIRIYLLLFYLLLYNEAKSYHAVVVIHGVLTGSDSMELISNRIQEMHPGTPVYNTVRFAGWSSLEPMWEQVEEMGMDVLSIGAAFPEGINLIGYSQGGLLARAILQRFPMHNVRNFISLSSPQAGQYGTRFLHLIFPDLVCETAYELFYSRLGQHTSIGNYWNDPHHQVTILTLTNRPVRIKQII
;
A
#
# COMPACT_ATOMS: atom_id res chain seq x y z
N MET A 1 28.77 8.90 -79.13
CA MET A 1 27.43 8.54 -78.60
C MET A 1 27.48 7.57 -77.41
N HIS A 2 28.43 6.63 -77.33
CA HIS A 2 28.50 5.67 -76.20
C HIS A 2 28.80 6.30 -74.82
N GLN A 3 29.57 7.39 -74.76
CA GLN A 3 30.01 8.00 -73.49
C GLN A 3 28.87 8.69 -72.69
N ASN A 4 27.82 9.15 -73.37
CA ASN A 4 26.64 9.74 -72.71
C ASN A 4 25.70 8.67 -72.13
N GLN A 5 25.65 7.47 -72.72
CA GLN A 5 24.83 6.37 -72.19
C GLN A 5 25.38 5.86 -70.85
N SER A 6 26.71 5.74 -70.72
CA SER A 6 27.34 5.32 -69.46
C SER A 6 27.16 6.33 -68.33
N GLU A 7 27.19 7.64 -68.61
CA GLU A 7 26.93 8.66 -67.57
C GLU A 7 25.48 8.67 -67.08
N LEU A 8 24.52 8.48 -67.99
CA LEU A 8 23.09 8.36 -67.64
C LEU A 8 22.83 7.11 -66.78
N GLU A 9 23.51 6.00 -67.08
CA GLU A 9 23.39 4.75 -66.34
C GLU A 9 23.97 4.88 -64.92
N VAL A 10 25.15 5.51 -64.77
CA VAL A 10 25.75 5.81 -63.46
C VAL A 10 24.87 6.76 -62.64
N ARG A 11 24.29 7.80 -63.25
CA ARG A 11 23.34 8.71 -62.58
C ARG A 11 22.07 7.98 -62.13
N GLY A 12 21.57 7.04 -62.93
CA GLY A 12 20.44 6.19 -62.57
C GLY A 12 20.72 5.28 -61.38
N GLN A 13 21.91 4.66 -61.34
CA GLN A 13 22.37 3.82 -60.23
C GLN A 13 22.55 4.63 -58.94
N LEU A 14 23.16 5.82 -59.01
CA LEU A 14 23.32 6.73 -57.86
C LEU A 14 21.96 7.19 -57.30
N CYS A 15 21.00 7.50 -58.17
CA CYS A 15 19.64 7.88 -57.76
C CYS A 15 18.88 6.71 -57.11
N ALA A 16 19.01 5.50 -57.65
CA ALA A 16 18.42 4.29 -57.06
C ALA A 16 19.05 3.93 -55.70
N ALA A 17 20.37 4.04 -55.57
CA ALA A 17 21.09 3.84 -54.31
C ALA A 17 20.66 4.87 -53.25
N SER A 18 20.50 6.14 -53.63
CA SER A 18 20.00 7.20 -52.76
C SER A 18 18.58 6.93 -52.26
N LYS A 19 17.66 6.52 -53.15
CA LYS A 19 16.29 6.13 -52.77
C LYS A 19 16.26 4.93 -51.83
N ASN A 20 17.10 3.92 -52.07
CA ASN A 20 17.21 2.75 -51.20
C ASN A 20 17.77 3.11 -49.82
N MET A 21 18.74 4.03 -49.75
CA MET A 21 19.27 4.55 -48.50
C MET A 21 18.19 5.30 -47.71
N ILE A 22 17.42 6.18 -48.36
CA ILE A 22 16.32 6.92 -47.72
C ILE A 22 15.24 5.96 -47.19
N ASN A 23 14.84 4.96 -47.97
CA ASN A 23 13.88 3.95 -47.55
C ASN A 23 14.37 3.12 -46.37
N SER A 24 15.65 2.76 -46.33
CA SER A 24 16.26 2.06 -45.19
C SER A 24 16.26 2.92 -43.93
N VAL A 25 16.56 4.21 -44.05
CA VAL A 25 16.50 5.16 -42.92
C VAL A 25 15.07 5.28 -42.39
N ILE A 26 14.07 5.42 -43.27
CA ILE A 26 12.65 5.47 -42.88
C ILE A 26 12.24 4.19 -42.15
N ARG A 27 12.64 3.01 -42.64
CA ARG A 27 12.36 1.71 -41.98
C ARG A 27 12.98 1.62 -40.59
N ILE A 28 14.20 2.15 -40.41
CA ILE A 28 14.85 2.20 -39.09
C ILE A 28 14.06 3.11 -38.14
N TYR A 29 13.63 4.30 -38.59
CA TYR A 29 12.80 5.18 -37.77
C TYR A 29 11.45 4.56 -37.40
N LEU A 30 10.79 3.86 -38.34
CA LEU A 30 9.55 3.15 -38.07
C LEU A 30 9.74 2.01 -37.07
N LEU A 31 10.86 1.27 -37.16
CA LEU A 31 11.20 0.21 -36.21
C LEU A 31 11.47 0.79 -34.81
N LEU A 32 12.23 1.88 -34.71
CA LEU A 32 12.51 2.56 -33.44
C LEU A 32 11.23 3.10 -32.80
N PHE A 33 10.34 3.71 -33.59
CA PHE A 33 9.04 4.18 -33.13
C PHE A 33 8.15 3.02 -32.65
N TYR A 34 8.13 1.90 -33.37
CA TYR A 34 7.42 0.69 -32.95
C TYR A 34 7.98 0.12 -31.64
N LEU A 35 9.31 0.07 -31.48
CA LEU A 35 9.96 -0.37 -30.24
C LEU A 35 9.67 0.56 -29.05
N LEU A 36 9.54 1.86 -29.29
CA LEU A 36 9.11 2.85 -28.28
C LEU A 36 7.66 2.64 -27.86
N LEU A 37 6.76 2.33 -28.81
CA LEU A 37 5.36 2.02 -28.52
C LEU A 37 5.18 0.65 -27.84
N TYR A 38 6.07 -0.30 -28.08
CA TYR A 38 6.02 -1.63 -27.47
C TYR A 38 6.45 -1.62 -25.99
N ASN A 39 7.16 -0.58 -25.55
CA ASN A 39 7.48 -0.33 -24.15
C ASN A 39 6.30 0.35 -23.44
N GLU A 40 5.19 -0.37 -23.29
CA GLU A 40 4.24 -0.13 -22.21
C GLU A 40 4.95 -0.50 -20.89
N ALA A 41 5.85 0.35 -20.43
CA ALA A 41 6.38 0.26 -19.09
C ALA A 41 5.19 0.48 -18.15
N LYS A 42 4.61 -0.62 -17.64
CA LYS A 42 3.55 -0.55 -16.63
C LYS A 42 4.11 0.17 -15.41
N SER A 43 3.81 1.46 -15.31
CA SER A 43 4.12 2.24 -14.12
C SER A 43 3.09 1.87 -13.06
N TYR A 44 3.55 1.09 -12.07
CA TYR A 44 2.73 0.71 -10.94
C TYR A 44 2.86 1.76 -9.84
N HIS A 45 1.74 2.06 -9.18
CA HIS A 45 1.70 2.99 -8.06
C HIS A 45 2.47 2.42 -6.88
N ALA A 46 3.16 3.30 -6.14
CA ALA A 46 3.83 2.91 -4.90
C ALA A 46 2.85 2.26 -3.92
N VAL A 47 3.36 1.32 -3.12
CA VAL A 47 2.57 0.55 -2.15
C VAL A 47 3.10 0.79 -0.75
N VAL A 48 2.28 1.30 0.16
CA VAL A 48 2.58 1.34 1.60
C VAL A 48 1.97 0.12 2.26
N VAL A 49 2.73 -0.54 3.13
CA VAL A 49 2.33 -1.77 3.83
C VAL A 49 2.41 -1.53 5.34
N ILE A 50 1.29 -1.77 6.04
CA ILE A 50 1.16 -1.68 7.49
C ILE A 50 0.94 -3.08 8.06
N HIS A 51 1.85 -3.52 8.93
CA HIS A 51 1.81 -4.84 9.55
C HIS A 51 0.77 -4.95 10.68
N GLY A 52 0.63 -6.14 11.24
CA GLY A 52 -0.33 -6.44 12.29
C GLY A 52 0.23 -6.28 13.70
N VAL A 53 -0.61 -6.65 14.67
CA VAL A 53 -0.28 -6.70 16.09
C VAL A 53 0.74 -7.80 16.39
N LEU A 54 1.71 -7.49 17.24
CA LEU A 54 2.87 -8.32 17.62
C LEU A 54 3.74 -8.81 16.44
N THR A 55 3.66 -8.13 15.30
CA THR A 55 4.53 -8.39 14.14
C THR A 55 5.30 -7.14 13.73
N GLY A 56 6.14 -7.21 12.72
CA GLY A 56 6.88 -6.08 12.16
C GLY A 56 6.95 -6.14 10.63
N SER A 57 7.83 -5.33 10.05
CA SER A 57 8.09 -5.31 8.59
C SER A 57 8.53 -6.68 8.07
N ASP A 58 9.31 -7.43 8.85
CA ASP A 58 9.76 -8.79 8.56
C ASP A 58 8.60 -9.73 8.20
N SER A 59 7.50 -9.67 8.95
CA SER A 59 6.29 -10.47 8.69
C SER A 59 5.60 -10.15 7.37
N MET A 60 5.90 -9.00 6.78
CA MET A 60 5.32 -8.51 5.53
C MET A 60 6.29 -8.60 4.34
N GLU A 61 7.50 -9.11 4.54
CA GLU A 61 8.50 -9.29 3.46
C GLU A 61 7.98 -10.20 2.35
N LEU A 62 7.31 -11.30 2.69
CA LEU A 62 6.76 -12.23 1.69
C LEU A 62 5.83 -11.51 0.70
N ILE A 63 4.90 -10.70 1.22
CA ILE A 63 3.96 -9.94 0.39
C ILE A 63 4.71 -8.85 -0.39
N SER A 64 5.65 -8.15 0.27
CA SER A 64 6.44 -7.07 -0.34
C SER A 64 7.27 -7.58 -1.53
N ASN A 65 7.98 -8.70 -1.34
CA ASN A 65 8.76 -9.36 -2.37
C ASN A 65 7.85 -9.85 -3.50
N ARG A 66 6.69 -10.43 -3.18
CA ARG A 66 5.75 -10.90 -4.19
C ARG A 66 5.19 -9.77 -5.06
N ILE A 67 4.95 -8.59 -4.47
CA ILE A 67 4.57 -7.39 -5.23
C ILE A 67 5.69 -7.01 -6.21
N GLN A 68 6.94 -6.97 -5.74
CA GLN A 68 8.08 -6.61 -6.58
C GLN A 68 8.35 -7.64 -7.70
N GLU A 69 8.18 -8.93 -7.42
CA GLU A 69 8.30 -10.01 -8.41
C GLU A 69 7.24 -9.90 -9.52
N MET A 70 5.98 -9.69 -9.13
CA MET A 70 4.85 -9.66 -10.07
C MET A 70 4.73 -8.32 -10.79
N HIS A 71 5.14 -7.24 -10.13
CA HIS A 71 5.12 -5.88 -10.64
C HIS A 71 6.52 -5.24 -10.52
N PRO A 72 7.47 -5.62 -11.39
CA PRO A 72 8.84 -5.11 -11.34
C PRO A 72 8.89 -3.58 -11.38
N GLY A 73 9.72 -2.99 -10.52
CA GLY A 73 9.88 -1.54 -10.41
C GLY A 73 8.87 -0.83 -9.51
N THR A 74 7.89 -1.55 -8.93
CA THR A 74 6.94 -0.96 -7.95
C THR A 74 7.65 -0.58 -6.66
N PRO A 75 7.63 0.70 -6.23
CA PRO A 75 8.14 1.10 -4.92
C PRO A 75 7.26 0.49 -3.81
N VAL A 76 7.87 -0.22 -2.86
CA VAL A 76 7.15 -0.80 -1.71
C VAL A 76 7.75 -0.23 -0.42
N TYR A 77 6.91 0.41 0.37
CA TYR A 77 7.23 1.01 1.66
C TYR A 77 6.62 0.17 2.77
N ASN A 78 7.41 -0.78 3.27
CA ASN A 78 7.04 -1.65 4.38
C ASN A 78 7.38 -0.97 5.71
N THR A 79 6.38 -0.57 6.49
CA THR A 79 6.61 0.22 7.70
C THR A 79 7.36 -0.58 8.76
N VAL A 80 8.35 0.07 9.40
CA VAL A 80 9.11 -0.47 10.53
C VAL A 80 8.62 0.06 11.87
N ARG A 81 7.70 1.03 11.87
CA ARG A 81 7.16 1.64 13.09
C ARG A 81 6.28 0.67 13.85
N PHE A 82 6.30 0.77 15.18
CA PHE A 82 5.45 0.00 16.08
C PHE A 82 5.56 -1.53 15.91
N ALA A 83 6.73 -2.03 15.51
CA ALA A 83 6.98 -3.47 15.41
C ALA A 83 6.96 -4.16 16.79
N GLY A 84 6.56 -5.44 16.81
CA GLY A 84 6.58 -6.28 18.01
C GLY A 84 5.72 -5.71 19.12
N TRP A 85 6.28 -5.52 20.32
CA TRP A 85 5.54 -5.04 21.49
C TRP A 85 4.98 -3.62 21.33
N SER A 86 5.62 -2.76 20.56
CA SER A 86 5.12 -1.39 20.32
C SER A 86 3.80 -1.37 19.54
N SER A 87 3.43 -2.44 18.84
CA SER A 87 2.10 -2.57 18.23
C SER A 87 0.96 -2.62 19.26
N LEU A 88 1.27 -2.84 20.54
CA LEU A 88 0.31 -2.80 21.64
C LEU A 88 0.04 -1.40 22.18
N GLU A 89 0.79 -0.39 21.73
CA GLU A 89 0.59 1.02 22.10
C GLU A 89 -0.78 1.55 21.61
N PRO A 90 -1.34 2.61 22.21
CA PRO A 90 -2.63 3.16 21.80
C PRO A 90 -2.71 3.41 20.29
N MET A 91 -3.75 2.90 19.63
CA MET A 91 -3.82 2.93 18.16
C MET A 91 -3.87 4.34 17.58
N TRP A 92 -4.39 5.32 18.31
CA TRP A 92 -4.40 6.71 17.84
C TRP A 92 -3.01 7.32 17.72
N GLU A 93 -2.06 6.91 18.56
CA GLU A 93 -0.66 7.31 18.45
C GLU A 93 -0.04 6.72 17.17
N GLN A 94 -0.29 5.43 16.94
CA GLN A 94 0.12 4.75 15.71
C GLN A 94 -0.48 5.39 14.45
N VAL A 95 -1.77 5.77 14.49
CA VAL A 95 -2.47 6.43 13.37
C VAL A 95 -1.85 7.78 13.05
N GLU A 96 -1.53 8.61 14.05
CA GLU A 96 -0.93 9.91 13.80
C GLU A 96 0.47 9.76 13.20
N GLU A 97 1.33 8.92 13.78
CA GLU A 97 2.71 8.76 13.29
C GLU A 97 2.79 8.07 11.93
N MET A 98 2.17 6.90 11.77
CA MET A 98 2.16 6.20 10.49
C MET A 98 1.38 6.99 9.42
N GLY A 99 0.36 7.75 9.81
CA GLY A 99 -0.39 8.60 8.90
C GLY A 99 0.46 9.72 8.31
N MET A 100 1.34 10.32 9.11
CA MET A 100 2.31 11.30 8.61
C MET A 100 3.29 10.69 7.61
N ASP A 101 3.75 9.45 7.84
CA ASP A 101 4.59 8.72 6.88
C ASP A 101 3.82 8.45 5.57
N VAL A 102 2.56 7.99 5.66
CA VAL A 102 1.69 7.74 4.48
C VAL A 102 1.50 9.02 3.66
N LEU A 103 1.28 10.17 4.30
CA LEU A 103 1.14 11.46 3.60
C LEU A 103 2.45 11.90 2.95
N SER A 104 3.58 11.75 3.65
CA SER A 104 4.90 12.07 3.12
C SER A 104 5.24 11.24 1.89
N ILE A 105 5.00 9.92 1.95
CA ILE A 105 5.17 9.01 0.82
C ILE A 105 4.21 9.42 -0.31
N GLY A 106 2.94 9.63 0.00
CA GLY A 106 1.93 10.07 -0.98
C GLY A 106 2.33 11.35 -1.73
N ALA A 107 2.95 12.32 -1.05
CA ALA A 107 3.42 13.55 -1.67
C ALA A 107 4.54 13.34 -2.71
N ALA A 108 5.34 12.27 -2.57
CA ALA A 108 6.37 11.90 -3.56
C ALA A 108 5.78 11.22 -4.81
N PHE A 109 4.54 10.73 -4.75
CA PHE A 109 3.84 10.04 -5.82
C PHE A 109 2.52 10.75 -6.13
N PRO A 110 2.53 11.87 -6.88
CA PRO A 110 1.34 12.68 -7.16
C PRO A 110 0.26 11.91 -7.94
N GLU A 111 0.63 10.85 -8.65
CA GLU A 111 -0.28 9.89 -9.25
C GLU A 111 -1.01 9.01 -8.22
N GLY A 112 -0.69 9.09 -6.94
CA GLY A 112 -1.35 8.35 -5.88
C GLY A 112 -0.66 7.04 -5.53
N ILE A 113 -1.05 6.48 -4.38
CA ILE A 113 -0.44 5.27 -3.82
C ILE A 113 -1.48 4.21 -3.49
N ASN A 114 -1.05 2.96 -3.33
CA ASN A 114 -1.86 1.90 -2.75
C ASN A 114 -1.48 1.73 -1.27
N LEU A 115 -2.44 1.37 -0.43
CA LEU A 115 -2.24 1.11 0.99
C LEU A 115 -2.73 -0.30 1.33
N ILE A 116 -1.86 -1.12 1.90
CA ILE A 116 -2.17 -2.46 2.38
C ILE A 116 -2.05 -2.47 3.90
N GLY A 117 -3.10 -2.89 4.60
CA GLY A 117 -3.05 -3.11 6.04
C GLY A 117 -3.40 -4.55 6.38
N TYR A 118 -2.51 -5.25 7.09
CA TYR A 118 -2.72 -6.65 7.50
C TYR A 118 -3.20 -6.73 8.95
N SER A 119 -4.24 -7.53 9.22
CA SER A 119 -4.76 -7.74 10.58
C SER A 119 -5.09 -6.38 11.25
N GLN A 120 -4.53 -6.06 12.42
CA GLN A 120 -4.64 -4.74 13.05
C GLN A 120 -4.24 -3.57 12.12
N GLY A 121 -3.25 -3.77 11.24
CA GLY A 121 -2.78 -2.75 10.30
C GLY A 121 -3.86 -2.24 9.34
N GLY A 122 -4.91 -3.04 9.06
CA GLY A 122 -6.04 -2.56 8.25
C GLY A 122 -6.97 -1.62 9.00
N LEU A 123 -7.08 -1.75 10.32
CA LEU A 123 -7.79 -0.76 11.15
C LEU A 123 -7.00 0.55 11.22
N LEU A 124 -5.68 0.46 11.42
CA LEU A 124 -4.77 1.62 11.38
C LEU A 124 -4.86 2.33 10.03
N ALA A 125 -4.74 1.58 8.93
CA ALA A 125 -4.86 2.10 7.58
C ALA A 125 -6.20 2.84 7.38
N ARG A 126 -7.33 2.21 7.71
CA ARG A 126 -8.64 2.87 7.60
C ARG A 126 -8.73 4.15 8.43
N ALA A 127 -8.28 4.10 9.69
CA ALA A 127 -8.29 5.25 10.58
C ALA A 127 -7.39 6.39 10.07
N ILE A 128 -6.23 6.08 9.49
CA ILE A 128 -5.37 7.05 8.79
C ILE A 128 -6.15 7.74 7.66
N LEU A 129 -6.83 6.97 6.81
CA LEU A 129 -7.60 7.56 5.70
C LEU A 129 -8.72 8.49 6.19
N GLN A 130 -9.40 8.09 7.26
CA GLN A 130 -10.46 8.91 7.87
C GLN A 130 -9.90 10.15 8.58
N ARG A 131 -8.70 10.05 9.17
CA ARG A 131 -8.05 11.12 9.92
C ARG A 131 -7.42 12.19 9.02
N PHE A 132 -6.87 11.77 7.88
CA PHE A 132 -6.11 12.60 6.95
C PHE A 132 -6.80 12.70 5.58
N PRO A 133 -7.89 13.47 5.43
CA PRO A 133 -8.72 13.48 4.23
C PRO A 133 -8.00 13.98 2.96
N MET A 134 -6.82 14.58 3.11
CA MET A 134 -5.98 15.06 2.00
C MET A 134 -5.02 13.99 1.45
N HIS A 135 -5.09 12.74 1.93
CA HIS A 135 -4.30 11.65 1.39
C HIS A 135 -4.62 11.40 -0.10
N ASN A 136 -3.68 10.84 -0.85
CA ASN A 136 -3.87 10.45 -2.25
C ASN A 136 -3.89 8.92 -2.48
N VAL A 137 -4.23 8.16 -1.43
CA VAL A 137 -4.44 6.70 -1.54
C VAL A 137 -5.55 6.39 -2.54
N ARG A 138 -5.23 5.58 -3.56
CA ARG A 138 -6.17 5.14 -4.60
C ARG A 138 -6.89 3.85 -4.24
N ASN A 139 -6.12 2.87 -3.77
CA ASN A 139 -6.67 1.58 -3.35
C ASN A 139 -6.24 1.30 -1.92
N PHE A 140 -7.23 0.99 -1.09
CA PHE A 140 -7.03 0.47 0.25
C PHE A 140 -7.37 -1.02 0.26
N ILE A 141 -6.39 -1.85 0.63
CA ILE A 141 -6.53 -3.30 0.75
C ILE A 141 -6.43 -3.66 2.24
N SER A 142 -7.59 -4.01 2.80
CA SER A 142 -7.72 -4.51 4.17
C SER A 142 -7.55 -6.03 4.21
N LEU A 143 -6.36 -6.52 4.55
CA LEU A 143 -6.03 -7.93 4.52
C LEU A 143 -6.30 -8.62 5.86
N SER A 144 -7.41 -9.38 5.93
CA SER A 144 -7.82 -10.14 7.11
C SER A 144 -7.95 -9.30 8.40
N SER A 145 -8.39 -8.05 8.26
CA SER A 145 -8.47 -7.10 9.37
C SER A 145 -9.81 -7.15 10.09
N PRO A 146 -9.84 -6.99 11.43
CA PRO A 146 -11.07 -6.98 12.21
C PRO A 146 -11.79 -5.62 12.07
N GLN A 147 -12.27 -5.28 10.87
CA GLN A 147 -12.85 -3.97 10.54
C GLN A 147 -14.07 -3.60 11.41
N ALA A 148 -14.80 -4.58 11.91
CA ALA A 148 -15.91 -4.41 12.85
C ALA A 148 -15.51 -4.69 14.31
N GLY A 149 -14.20 -4.71 14.60
CA GLY A 149 -13.65 -5.01 15.91
C GLY A 149 -13.45 -6.50 16.11
N GLN A 150 -12.88 -6.86 17.27
CA GLN A 150 -12.58 -8.24 17.62
C GLN A 150 -13.38 -8.65 18.85
N TYR A 151 -13.98 -9.85 18.77
CA TYR A 151 -14.56 -10.56 19.90
C TYR A 151 -14.12 -12.03 19.84
N GLY A 152 -13.36 -12.48 20.82
CA GLY A 152 -12.81 -13.84 20.90
C GLY A 152 -11.39 -13.89 21.47
N THR A 153 -11.11 -14.90 22.31
CA THR A 153 -9.85 -14.99 23.09
C THR A 153 -8.74 -15.80 22.46
N ARG A 154 -8.97 -16.51 21.35
CA ARG A 154 -7.92 -17.40 20.79
C ARG A 154 -6.63 -16.67 20.46
N PHE A 155 -6.72 -15.43 19.97
CA PHE A 155 -5.57 -14.55 19.79
C PHE A 155 -5.08 -13.94 21.12
N LEU A 156 -6.00 -13.64 22.04
CA LEU A 156 -5.68 -13.04 23.34
C LEU A 156 -4.92 -13.97 24.26
N HIS A 157 -5.10 -15.30 24.20
CA HIS A 157 -4.33 -16.24 25.02
C HIS A 157 -2.81 -16.17 24.76
N LEU A 158 -2.38 -15.60 23.63
CA LEU A 158 -0.96 -15.33 23.34
C LEU A 158 -0.39 -14.19 24.21
N ILE A 159 -1.25 -13.35 24.78
CA ILE A 159 -0.90 -12.09 25.48
C ILE A 159 -1.43 -12.09 26.92
N PHE A 160 -2.60 -12.67 27.12
CA PHE A 160 -3.34 -12.80 28.38
C PHE A 160 -3.83 -14.26 28.51
N PRO A 161 -2.95 -15.20 28.92
CA PRO A 161 -3.27 -16.63 28.92
C PRO A 161 -4.49 -16.98 29.79
N ASP A 162 -4.69 -16.26 30.90
CA ASP A 162 -5.79 -16.50 31.85
C ASP A 162 -7.08 -15.72 31.54
N LEU A 163 -7.10 -14.92 30.45
CA LEU A 163 -8.26 -14.09 30.14
C LEU A 163 -9.35 -14.91 29.44
N VAL A 164 -10.54 -14.90 30.04
CA VAL A 164 -11.75 -15.56 29.53
C VAL A 164 -12.52 -14.56 28.67
N CYS A 165 -13.15 -15.01 27.58
CA CYS A 165 -13.73 -14.11 26.57
C CYS A 165 -14.85 -13.25 27.13
N GLU A 166 -15.63 -13.86 28.02
CA GLU A 166 -16.77 -13.28 28.70
C GLU A 166 -16.37 -12.24 29.75
N THR A 167 -15.11 -12.23 30.22
CA THR A 167 -14.60 -11.25 31.20
C THR A 167 -13.59 -10.27 30.60
N ALA A 168 -13.14 -10.50 29.36
CA ALA A 168 -12.21 -9.64 28.66
C ALA A 168 -12.68 -8.17 28.54
N TYR A 169 -13.99 -7.95 28.47
CA TYR A 169 -14.57 -6.60 28.45
C TYR A 169 -14.25 -5.80 29.71
N GLU A 170 -14.12 -6.43 30.88
CA GLU A 170 -13.80 -5.75 32.14
C GLU A 170 -12.40 -5.11 32.08
N LEU A 171 -11.45 -5.82 31.47
CA LEU A 171 -10.13 -5.30 31.20
C LEU A 171 -10.17 -4.26 30.08
N PHE A 172 -10.66 -4.63 28.90
CA PHE A 172 -10.55 -3.79 27.70
C PHE A 172 -11.40 -2.52 27.75
N TYR A 173 -12.52 -2.50 28.47
CA TYR A 173 -13.33 -1.29 28.66
C TYR A 173 -12.92 -0.46 29.88
N SER A 174 -11.97 -0.94 30.68
CA SER A 174 -11.34 -0.10 31.71
C SER A 174 -10.50 1.03 31.09
N ARG A 175 -10.20 2.06 31.90
CA ARG A 175 -9.27 3.13 31.47
C ARG A 175 -7.91 2.58 31.05
N LEU A 176 -7.42 1.56 31.76
CA LEU A 176 -6.12 0.95 31.47
C LEU A 176 -6.16 0.16 30.16
N GLY A 177 -7.20 -0.65 29.95
CA GLY A 177 -7.38 -1.41 28.71
C GLY A 177 -7.47 -0.53 27.47
N GLN A 178 -8.08 0.66 27.59
CA GLN A 178 -8.14 1.65 26.51
C GLN A 178 -6.81 2.34 26.19
N HIS A 179 -5.75 2.12 26.99
CA HIS A 179 -4.38 2.51 26.65
C HIS A 179 -3.60 1.37 25.96
N THR A 180 -4.28 0.32 25.52
CA THR A 180 -3.70 -0.77 24.71
C THR A 180 -4.37 -0.81 23.34
N SER A 181 -3.64 -1.19 22.29
CA SER A 181 -4.21 -1.27 20.94
C SER A 181 -5.39 -2.24 20.87
N ILE A 182 -5.27 -3.40 21.50
CA ILE A 182 -6.32 -4.44 21.54
C ILE A 182 -7.60 -3.90 22.16
N GLY A 183 -7.50 -3.15 23.26
CA GLY A 183 -8.65 -2.52 23.88
C GLY A 183 -9.34 -1.49 22.97
N ASN A 184 -8.61 -0.86 22.05
CA ASN A 184 -9.16 0.15 21.14
C ASN A 184 -10.04 -0.44 20.02
N TYR A 185 -10.00 -1.76 19.79
CA TYR A 185 -10.90 -2.43 18.84
C TYR A 185 -11.62 -3.66 19.42
N TRP A 186 -11.57 -3.87 20.73
CA TRP A 186 -12.36 -4.90 21.39
C TRP A 186 -13.85 -4.55 21.28
N ASN A 187 -14.63 -5.41 20.63
CA ASN A 187 -16.04 -5.19 20.36
C ASN A 187 -16.88 -6.36 20.89
N ASP A 188 -17.15 -6.36 22.19
CA ASP A 188 -18.05 -7.29 22.84
C ASP A 188 -19.51 -7.00 22.47
N PRO A 189 -20.19 -7.89 21.72
CA PRO A 189 -21.58 -7.69 21.30
C PRO A 189 -22.58 -7.70 22.47
N HIS A 190 -22.22 -8.24 23.63
CA HIS A 190 -23.07 -8.30 24.81
C HIS A 190 -22.95 -7.06 25.71
N HIS A 191 -21.86 -6.28 25.56
CA HIS A 191 -21.54 -5.13 26.41
C HIS A 191 -21.38 -3.81 25.63
N GLN A 192 -21.96 -3.70 24.43
CA GLN A 192 -21.81 -2.53 23.55
C GLN A 192 -22.31 -1.20 24.16
N VAL A 193 -23.31 -1.24 25.05
CA VAL A 193 -23.83 -0.03 25.72
C VAL A 193 -22.76 0.57 26.64
N THR A 194 -21.95 -0.26 27.31
CA THR A 194 -20.89 0.16 28.22
C THR A 194 -19.77 0.95 27.52
N ILE A 195 -19.48 0.63 26.26
CA ILE A 195 -18.53 1.37 25.41
C ILE A 195 -18.98 2.84 25.23
N LEU A 196 -20.28 3.06 25.09
CA LEU A 196 -20.87 4.37 24.81
C LEU A 196 -20.87 5.28 26.05
N THR A 197 -20.97 4.72 27.26
CA THR A 197 -21.06 5.48 28.51
C THR A 197 -19.71 5.79 29.16
N LEU A 198 -18.70 4.94 29.00
CA LEU A 198 -17.37 5.15 29.61
C LEU A 198 -16.53 6.21 28.88
N THR A 199 -16.94 6.58 27.67
CA THR A 199 -16.28 7.59 26.85
C THR A 199 -16.99 8.93 26.98
N ASN A 200 -16.85 9.62 28.12
CA ASN A 200 -17.19 11.06 28.26
C ASN A 200 -16.37 11.99 27.32
N ARG A 201 -15.66 11.42 26.35
CA ARG A 201 -15.33 12.04 25.08
C ARG A 201 -16.03 11.23 24.01
N PRO A 202 -16.99 11.80 23.26
CA PRO A 202 -17.51 11.08 22.13
C PRO A 202 -16.30 10.76 21.22
N VAL A 203 -16.32 9.62 20.53
CA VAL A 203 -15.69 9.43 19.21
C VAL A 203 -14.39 8.57 19.09
N ARG A 204 -13.54 8.29 20.09
CA ARG A 204 -12.22 7.63 19.77
C ARG A 204 -12.22 6.13 19.43
N ILE A 205 -13.04 5.28 20.06
CA ILE A 205 -13.05 3.83 19.78
C ILE A 205 -13.80 3.53 18.48
N LYS A 206 -15.02 4.09 18.30
CA LYS A 206 -15.83 3.94 17.08
C LYS A 206 -15.26 4.57 15.81
N GLN A 207 -14.19 5.34 15.92
CA GLN A 207 -13.47 5.81 14.73
C GLN A 207 -12.42 4.80 14.27
N ILE A 208 -11.89 3.99 15.19
CA ILE A 208 -11.02 2.87 14.84
C ILE A 208 -11.86 1.69 14.36
N ILE A 209 -13.06 1.46 14.92
CA ILE A 209 -13.98 0.38 14.54
C ILE A 209 -15.15 0.89 13.69
#